data_AF-E6QFV2-F1
#
_entry.id   AF-E6QFV2-F1
#
_cell.length_a   1.000
_cell.length_b   1.000
_cell.length_c   1.000
_cell.angle_alpha   90.00
_cell.angle_beta   90.00
_cell.angle_gamma   90.00
#
_symmetry.space_group_name_H-M   'P 1'
#
loop_
_entity.id
_entity.type
_entity.pdbx_description
1 polymer ?
#
loop_
_entity_poly.entity_id
_entity_poly.type
_entity_poly.pdbx_seq_one_letter_code
_entity_poly.pdbx_strand_id
1 'polypeptide(L)'
;MVIMSGNLPNTDDVLLQVPDVRCLRSAAETDHPPRILLLYGSNRECSYSRLLTLEAERLLRYFGAETRVFHPTGLPLPDDAPVTHPKVVELQELVEWSEGQVWCSPERHGAMTGVFKSQVDWIPLNSGAIRPTQGKTLALMQVCGGSQSFNAVNQMRILGRWLRMLTIPNQSSVPKAFLEFDDGGRMKPSAYYDRVVDVMEELMKFTLLTRGNSDYLVDRYSERKESAEELSRRVNLQNL
;
A
#
# COMPACT_ATOMS: atom_id res chain seq x y z
N MET A 1 -4.28 23.74 -27.83
CA MET A 1 -4.84 25.01 -27.33
C MET A 1 -3.91 25.48 -26.22
N VAL A 2 -3.13 26.54 -26.46
CA VAL A 2 -2.22 27.09 -25.44
C VAL A 2 -3.10 27.83 -24.45
N ILE A 3 -3.28 27.28 -23.25
CA ILE A 3 -3.96 27.99 -22.17
C ILE A 3 -2.96 29.03 -21.67
N MET A 4 -3.19 30.30 -21.99
CA MET A 4 -2.39 31.38 -21.42
C MET A 4 -2.70 31.48 -19.92
N SER A 5 -1.64 31.33 -19.13
CA SER A 5 -1.47 31.36 -17.67
C SER A 5 -1.79 32.69 -16.98
N GLY A 6 -2.49 33.62 -17.65
CA GLY A 6 -2.62 35.02 -17.21
C GLY A 6 -3.31 35.27 -15.85
N ASN A 7 -3.70 34.23 -15.12
CA ASN A 7 -4.36 34.34 -13.81
C ASN A 7 -3.80 33.37 -12.74
N LEU A 8 -2.63 32.75 -12.95
CA LEU A 8 -1.97 31.88 -11.97
C LEU A 8 -0.57 32.41 -11.60
N PRO A 9 -0.46 33.53 -10.86
CA PRO A 9 0.81 34.22 -10.65
C PRO A 9 1.84 33.44 -9.82
N ASN A 10 1.43 32.36 -9.15
CA ASN A 10 2.29 31.54 -8.30
C ASN A 10 2.77 30.24 -8.98
N THR A 11 2.52 30.08 -10.29
CA THR A 11 2.94 28.91 -11.07
C THR A 11 4.04 29.26 -12.06
N ASP A 12 4.92 28.29 -12.32
CA ASP A 12 5.85 28.33 -13.44
C ASP A 12 5.15 27.72 -14.68
N ASP A 13 4.95 28.54 -15.70
CA ASP A 13 4.19 28.18 -16.90
C ASP A 13 4.87 27.09 -17.75
N VAL A 14 6.19 26.94 -17.62
CA VAL A 14 6.94 25.90 -18.34
C VAL A 14 6.76 24.55 -17.66
N LEU A 15 6.59 24.53 -16.34
CA LEU A 15 6.47 23.32 -15.53
C LEU A 15 5.02 22.92 -15.24
N LEU A 16 4.08 23.85 -15.39
CA LEU A 16 2.66 23.64 -15.21
C LEU A 16 2.11 22.82 -16.38
N GLN A 17 1.62 21.63 -16.07
CA GLN A 17 1.05 20.72 -17.05
C GLN A 17 -0.45 20.56 -16.78
N VAL A 18 -1.26 20.58 -17.84
CA VAL A 18 -2.68 20.23 -17.76
C VAL A 18 -2.80 18.70 -17.73
N PRO A 19 -3.53 18.10 -16.78
CA PRO A 19 -3.74 16.65 -16.77
C PRO A 19 -4.32 16.14 -18.09
N ASP A 20 -3.71 15.09 -18.65
CA ASP A 20 -4.07 14.51 -19.93
C ASP A 20 -4.68 13.12 -19.73
N VAL A 21 -5.96 12.98 -20.11
CA VAL A 21 -6.69 11.72 -20.02
C VAL A 21 -6.01 10.59 -20.80
N ARG A 22 -5.25 10.90 -21.85
CA ARG A 22 -4.52 9.90 -22.65
C ARG A 22 -3.42 9.23 -21.84
N CYS A 23 -2.75 9.97 -20.95
CA CYS A 23 -1.75 9.44 -20.03
C CYS A 23 -2.38 8.54 -18.94
N LEU A 24 -3.67 8.75 -18.64
CA LEU A 24 -4.43 7.91 -17.70
C LEU A 24 -5.01 6.65 -18.35
N ARG A 25 -5.26 6.68 -19.67
CA ARG A 25 -5.81 5.55 -20.45
C ARG A 25 -4.81 4.41 -20.67
N SER A 26 -3.55 4.61 -20.33
CA SER A 26 -2.55 3.54 -20.32
C SER A 26 -2.81 2.60 -19.16
N ALA A 27 -3.67 1.60 -19.36
CA ALA A 27 -3.33 0.29 -18.86
C ALA A 27 -2.22 -0.19 -19.78
N ALA A 28 -0.96 0.08 -19.44
CA ALA A 28 0.11 -0.73 -20.01
C ALA A 28 -0.33 -2.18 -19.74
N GLU A 29 -0.59 -2.94 -20.79
CA GLU A 29 -0.73 -4.39 -20.67
C GLU A 29 0.62 -4.84 -20.11
N THR A 30 0.67 -5.06 -18.80
CA THR A 30 1.85 -5.65 -18.21
C THR A 30 1.76 -7.13 -18.50
N ASP A 31 2.88 -7.72 -18.94
CA ASP A 31 2.96 -9.14 -19.29
C ASP A 31 2.89 -10.07 -18.06
N HIS A 32 2.45 -9.56 -16.91
CA HIS A 32 2.36 -10.30 -15.66
C HIS A 32 1.09 -10.00 -14.85
N PRO A 33 0.64 -10.99 -14.04
CA PRO A 33 -0.41 -10.80 -13.04
C PRO A 33 -0.19 -9.60 -12.13
N PRO A 34 -1.25 -8.95 -11.62
CA PRO A 34 -1.13 -7.96 -10.55
C PRO A 34 -0.38 -8.53 -9.35
N ARG A 35 0.65 -7.82 -8.87
CA ARG A 35 1.48 -8.29 -7.74
C ARG A 35 0.98 -7.71 -6.43
N ILE A 36 0.42 -8.56 -5.57
CA ILE A 36 -0.17 -8.13 -4.30
C ILE A 36 0.62 -8.70 -3.12
N LEU A 37 1.19 -7.80 -2.30
CA LEU A 37 1.82 -8.16 -1.03
C LEU A 37 0.80 -8.12 0.11
N LEU A 38 0.76 -9.15 0.93
CA LEU A 38 -0.10 -9.21 2.11
C LEU A 38 0.72 -9.20 3.39
N LEU A 39 0.39 -8.28 4.30
CA LEU A 39 1.01 -8.11 5.62
C LEU A 39 -0.02 -8.33 6.72
N TYR A 40 0.36 -9.02 7.81
CA TYR A 40 -0.54 -9.25 8.95
C TYR A 40 0.11 -8.96 10.30
N GLY A 41 -0.74 -8.62 11.30
CA GLY A 41 -0.31 -8.04 12.57
C GLY A 41 -0.21 -8.98 13.77
N SER A 42 -0.03 -10.29 13.61
CA SER A 42 0.07 -11.20 14.76
C SER A 42 0.82 -12.49 14.50
N ASN A 43 1.82 -12.75 15.35
CA ASN A 43 2.61 -13.98 15.40
C ASN A 43 2.02 -15.08 16.31
N ARG A 44 0.78 -14.91 16.79
CA ARG A 44 0.10 -15.98 17.55
C ARG A 44 -0.06 -17.22 16.69
N GLU A 45 0.03 -18.39 17.32
CA GLU A 45 -0.23 -19.67 16.66
C GLU A 45 -1.64 -19.69 16.05
N CYS A 46 -2.66 -19.32 16.82
CA CYS A 46 -4.01 -19.03 16.32
C CYS A 46 -4.18 -17.51 16.11
N SER A 47 -3.96 -17.06 14.87
CA SER A 47 -3.99 -15.64 14.48
C SER A 47 -5.09 -15.39 13.46
N TYR A 48 -6.21 -14.79 13.90
CA TYR A 48 -7.33 -14.45 13.01
C TYR A 48 -6.96 -13.43 11.94
N SER A 49 -6.02 -12.52 12.20
CA SER A 49 -5.52 -11.61 11.16
C SER A 49 -4.76 -12.39 10.07
N ARG A 50 -3.97 -13.41 10.46
CA ARG A 50 -3.30 -14.29 9.49
C ARG A 50 -4.33 -15.11 8.71
N LEU A 51 -5.32 -15.70 9.38
CA LEU A 51 -6.37 -16.49 8.70
C LEU A 51 -7.17 -15.62 7.72
N LEU A 52 -7.58 -14.42 8.13
CA LEU A 52 -8.28 -13.47 7.26
C LEU A 52 -7.42 -13.03 6.06
N THR A 53 -6.11 -12.85 6.29
CA THR A 53 -5.14 -12.57 5.22
C THR A 53 -5.05 -13.71 4.20
N LEU A 54 -5.12 -14.97 4.66
CA LEU A 54 -5.10 -16.13 3.75
C LEU A 54 -6.42 -16.30 2.98
N GLU A 55 -7.56 -15.86 3.52
CA GLU A 55 -8.79 -15.78 2.71
C GLU A 55 -8.71 -14.68 1.64
N ALA A 56 -8.20 -13.51 2.01
CA ALA A 56 -7.91 -12.44 1.07
C ALA A 56 -6.96 -12.91 -0.05
N GLU A 57 -5.90 -13.65 0.29
CA GLU A 57 -4.97 -14.24 -0.68
C GLU A 57 -5.68 -15.17 -1.67
N ARG A 58 -6.57 -16.05 -1.20
CA ARG A 58 -7.33 -16.97 -2.08
C ARG A 58 -8.22 -16.21 -3.05
N LEU A 59 -8.90 -15.17 -2.59
CA LEU A 59 -9.76 -14.33 -3.42
C LEU A 59 -8.94 -13.57 -4.47
N LEU A 60 -7.81 -12.98 -4.09
CA LEU A 60 -6.92 -12.28 -5.02
C LEU A 60 -6.34 -13.22 -6.08
N ARG A 61 -5.91 -14.43 -5.69
CA ARG A 61 -5.46 -15.46 -6.65
C ARG A 61 -6.58 -15.86 -7.60
N TYR A 62 -7.80 -16.00 -7.11
CA TYR A 62 -8.97 -16.26 -7.94
C TYR A 62 -9.21 -15.13 -8.96
N PHE A 63 -9.03 -13.87 -8.55
CA PHE A 63 -9.09 -12.71 -9.43
C PHE A 63 -7.86 -12.53 -10.33
N GLY A 64 -6.88 -13.44 -10.27
CA GLY A 64 -5.73 -13.47 -11.18
C GLY A 64 -4.50 -12.71 -10.70
N ALA A 65 -4.36 -12.42 -9.40
CA ALA A 65 -3.14 -11.82 -8.84
C ALA A 65 -2.03 -12.85 -8.56
N GLU A 66 -0.77 -12.43 -8.71
CA GLU A 66 0.37 -13.07 -8.05
C GLU A 66 0.43 -12.52 -6.62
N THR A 67 0.34 -13.38 -5.61
CA THR A 67 0.32 -12.98 -4.20
C THR A 67 1.55 -13.46 -3.45
N ARG A 68 2.06 -12.62 -2.54
CA ARG A 68 3.07 -13.01 -1.55
C ARG A 68 2.65 -12.56 -0.17
N VAL A 69 2.67 -13.47 0.80
CA VAL A 69 2.38 -13.18 2.20
C VAL A 69 3.70 -13.07 2.95
N PHE A 70 3.96 -11.94 3.60
CA PHE A 70 5.13 -11.81 4.47
C PHE A 70 4.83 -12.38 5.85
N HIS A 71 5.71 -13.24 6.35
CA HIS A 71 5.63 -13.79 7.70
C HIS A 71 6.55 -13.01 8.65
N PRO A 72 6.03 -12.22 9.61
CA PRO A 72 6.86 -11.30 10.41
C PRO A 72 7.58 -11.96 11.60
N THR A 73 7.50 -13.28 11.75
CA THR A 73 8.28 -14.00 12.76
C THR A 73 9.78 -13.79 12.51
N GLY A 74 10.50 -13.37 13.54
CA GLY A 74 11.93 -13.07 13.46
C GLY A 74 12.29 -11.71 12.85
N LEU A 75 11.30 -10.87 12.51
CA LEU A 75 11.57 -9.48 12.17
C LEU A 75 12.00 -8.72 13.44
N PRO A 76 13.18 -8.09 13.47
CA PRO A 76 13.64 -7.31 14.61
C PRO A 76 12.79 -6.05 14.80
N LEU A 77 12.87 -5.41 15.98
CA LEU A 77 12.31 -4.07 16.14
C LEU A 77 13.09 -3.08 15.25
N PRO A 78 12.43 -2.04 14.72
CA PRO A 78 13.14 -0.96 14.03
C PRO A 78 14.32 -0.47 14.86
N ASP A 79 15.45 -0.22 14.22
CA ASP A 79 16.73 0.21 14.82
C ASP A 79 17.46 -0.82 15.72
N ASP A 80 16.89 -2.00 15.99
CA ASP A 80 17.54 -3.07 16.76
C ASP A 80 18.40 -4.04 15.92
N ALA A 81 18.46 -3.84 14.60
CA ALA A 81 19.26 -4.64 13.67
C ALA A 81 19.69 -3.83 12.45
N PRO A 82 20.75 -4.24 11.72
CA PRO A 82 21.10 -3.60 10.46
C PRO A 82 20.02 -3.86 9.40
N VAL A 83 19.90 -2.97 8.41
CA VAL A 83 18.99 -3.14 7.26
C VAL A 83 19.30 -4.38 6.42
N THR A 84 20.50 -4.96 6.57
CA THR A 84 20.91 -6.22 5.96
C THR A 84 20.38 -7.46 6.68
N HIS A 85 19.62 -7.31 7.77
CA HIS A 85 18.99 -8.42 8.45
C HIS A 85 18.05 -9.18 7.48
N PRO A 86 18.11 -10.53 7.39
CA PRO A 86 17.40 -11.29 6.35
C PRO A 86 15.90 -10.97 6.24
N LYS A 87 15.20 -10.84 7.39
CA LYS A 87 13.78 -10.49 7.41
C LYS A 87 13.48 -9.06 6.97
N VAL A 88 14.42 -8.13 7.17
CA VAL A 88 14.27 -6.73 6.73
C VAL A 88 14.45 -6.67 5.21
N VAL A 89 15.50 -7.33 4.69
CA VAL A 89 15.73 -7.46 3.24
C VAL A 89 14.54 -8.10 2.55
N GLU A 90 14.07 -9.25 3.04
CA GLU A 90 12.89 -9.94 2.49
C GLU A 90 11.66 -9.02 2.44
N LEU A 91 11.38 -8.29 3.54
CA LEU A 91 10.25 -7.36 3.58
C LEU A 91 10.40 -6.25 2.54
N GLN A 92 11.59 -5.65 2.44
CA GLN A 92 11.84 -4.54 1.51
C GLN A 92 11.75 -5.00 0.05
N GLU A 93 12.31 -6.17 -0.29
CA GLU A 93 12.20 -6.77 -1.62
C GLU A 93 10.74 -7.08 -1.99
N LEU A 94 9.95 -7.59 -1.05
CA LEU A 94 8.52 -7.83 -1.26
C LEU A 94 7.73 -6.54 -1.45
N VAL A 95 8.06 -5.50 -0.69
CA VAL A 95 7.43 -4.19 -0.84
C VAL A 95 7.78 -3.60 -2.20
N GLU A 96 9.04 -3.67 -2.63
CA GLU A 96 9.48 -3.22 -3.95
C GLU A 96 8.77 -4.00 -5.08
N TRP A 97 8.69 -5.33 -4.97
CA TRP A 97 8.01 -6.21 -5.93
C TRP A 97 6.51 -5.91 -6.10
N SER A 98 5.83 -5.46 -5.04
CA SER A 98 4.37 -5.27 -5.04
C SER A 98 3.91 -4.13 -5.95
N GLU A 99 2.71 -4.24 -6.52
CA GLU A 99 1.95 -3.17 -7.18
C GLU A 99 0.77 -2.69 -6.32
N GLY A 100 0.28 -3.58 -5.46
CA GLY A 100 -0.71 -3.29 -4.43
C GLY A 100 -0.43 -4.08 -3.16
N GLN A 101 -1.05 -3.67 -2.05
CA GLN A 101 -0.89 -4.34 -0.77
C GLN A 101 -2.22 -4.55 -0.04
N VAL A 102 -2.26 -5.58 0.81
CA VAL A 102 -3.32 -5.80 1.80
C VAL A 102 -2.70 -5.77 3.19
N TRP A 103 -3.22 -4.92 4.06
CA TRP A 103 -2.77 -4.81 5.45
C TRP A 103 -3.86 -5.29 6.41
N CYS A 104 -3.54 -6.32 7.20
CA CYS A 104 -4.46 -6.89 8.17
C CYS A 104 -3.91 -6.83 9.59
N SER A 105 -4.37 -5.87 10.40
CA SER A 105 -3.99 -5.80 11.82
C SER A 105 -5.14 -6.27 12.72
N PRO A 106 -4.86 -7.08 13.75
CA PRO A 106 -5.77 -7.14 14.89
C PRO A 106 -5.93 -5.76 15.52
N GLU A 107 -7.02 -5.59 16.25
CA GLU A 107 -7.14 -4.50 17.21
C GLU A 107 -6.69 -4.97 18.59
N ARG A 108 -5.57 -4.42 19.08
CA ARG A 108 -5.01 -4.73 20.41
C ARG A 108 -4.99 -3.44 21.23
N HIS A 109 -5.61 -3.48 22.40
CA HIS A 109 -5.79 -2.28 23.25
C HIS A 109 -6.38 -1.08 22.47
N GLY A 110 -7.32 -1.35 21.56
CA GLY A 110 -8.01 -0.31 20.79
C GLY A 110 -7.21 0.31 19.64
N ALA A 111 -6.08 -0.28 19.24
CA ALA A 111 -5.22 0.24 18.17
C ALA A 111 -4.69 -0.89 17.26
N MET A 112 -4.07 -0.53 16.14
CA MET A 112 -3.26 -1.44 15.34
C MET A 112 -2.13 -2.03 16.19
N THR A 113 -1.69 -3.24 15.86
CA THR A 113 -0.69 -3.95 16.65
C THR A 113 0.72 -3.38 16.46
N GLY A 114 1.56 -3.50 17.49
CA GLY A 114 3.00 -3.22 17.38
C GLY A 114 3.67 -4.09 16.32
N VAL A 115 3.30 -5.38 16.21
CA VAL A 115 3.83 -6.29 15.17
C VAL A 115 3.55 -5.77 13.77
N PHE A 116 2.35 -5.24 13.53
CA PHE A 116 2.02 -4.63 12.25
C PHE A 116 2.80 -3.34 12.02
N LYS A 117 2.83 -2.45 13.02
CA LYS A 117 3.53 -1.17 12.92
C LYS A 117 5.03 -1.32 12.69
N SER A 118 5.68 -2.28 13.35
CA SER A 118 7.10 -2.59 13.15
C SER A 118 7.41 -2.98 11.70
N GLN A 119 6.52 -3.72 11.02
CA GLN A 119 6.70 -4.00 9.59
C GLN A 119 6.70 -2.71 8.77
N VAL A 120 5.72 -1.83 9.00
CA VAL A 120 5.64 -0.55 8.28
C VAL A 120 6.86 0.33 8.55
N ASP A 121 7.37 0.33 9.78
CA ASP A 121 8.55 1.13 10.16
C ASP A 121 9.86 0.68 9.50
N TRP A 122 9.93 -0.58 9.07
CA TRP A 122 11.05 -1.09 8.27
C TRP A 122 10.98 -0.70 6.79
N ILE A 123 9.88 -0.07 6.33
CA ILE A 123 9.70 0.36 4.95
C ILE A 123 10.20 1.81 4.83
N PRO A 124 11.31 2.06 4.10
CA PRO A 124 11.80 3.41 3.91
C PRO A 124 10.87 4.19 2.98
N LEU A 125 10.70 5.50 3.24
CA LEU A 125 10.01 6.40 2.31
C LEU A 125 10.81 6.63 1.01
N ASN A 126 12.14 6.52 1.09
CA ASN A 126 13.05 6.62 -0.04
C ASN A 126 14.26 5.70 0.16
N SER A 127 14.65 4.97 -0.88
CA SER A 127 15.90 4.22 -0.98
C SER A 127 16.63 4.66 -2.25
N GLY A 128 17.42 5.74 -2.12
CA GLY A 128 18.07 6.39 -3.27
C GLY A 128 17.08 7.11 -4.19
N ALA A 129 16.81 6.51 -5.35
CA ALA A 129 15.82 6.99 -6.32
C ALA A 129 14.48 6.24 -6.24
N ILE A 130 14.42 5.13 -5.49
CA ILE A 130 13.26 4.24 -5.42
C ILE A 130 12.38 4.67 -4.26
N ARG A 131 11.07 4.84 -4.53
CA ARG A 131 10.04 5.11 -3.51
C ARG A 131 9.14 3.88 -3.39
N PRO A 132 9.46 2.92 -2.48
CA PRO A 132 8.97 1.54 -2.56
C PRO A 132 7.46 1.36 -2.45
N THR A 133 6.73 2.35 -1.93
CA THR A 133 5.28 2.30 -1.69
C THR A 133 4.49 3.34 -2.48
N GLN A 134 5.16 4.32 -3.08
CA GLN A 134 4.48 5.47 -3.67
C GLN A 134 3.67 5.05 -4.90
N GLY A 135 2.39 5.48 -4.94
CA GLY A 135 1.48 5.19 -6.06
C GLY A 135 0.87 3.78 -6.05
N LYS A 136 1.37 2.87 -5.20
CA LYS A 136 0.83 1.51 -5.04
C LYS A 136 -0.54 1.53 -4.37
N THR A 137 -1.41 0.60 -4.74
CA THR A 137 -2.76 0.50 -4.14
C THR A 137 -2.72 -0.18 -2.79
N LEU A 138 -3.67 0.15 -1.90
CA LEU A 138 -3.72 -0.42 -0.56
C LEU A 138 -5.15 -0.74 -0.13
N ALA A 139 -5.37 -1.97 0.32
CA ALA A 139 -6.58 -2.40 1.02
C ALA A 139 -6.32 -2.63 2.51
N LEU A 140 -7.30 -2.29 3.33
CA LEU A 140 -7.19 -2.34 4.80
C LEU A 140 -8.21 -3.29 5.41
N MET A 141 -7.73 -4.10 6.34
CA MET A 141 -8.52 -5.10 7.04
C MET A 141 -8.17 -5.10 8.53
N GLN A 142 -9.15 -5.34 9.40
CA GLN A 142 -8.89 -5.65 10.80
C GLN A 142 -9.74 -6.80 11.32
N VAL A 143 -9.26 -7.39 12.40
CA VAL A 143 -10.02 -8.35 13.23
C VAL A 143 -10.10 -7.84 14.67
N CYS A 144 -11.25 -8.03 15.31
CA CYS A 144 -11.45 -7.70 16.72
C CYS A 144 -11.77 -8.98 17.51
N GLY A 145 -11.28 -9.05 18.75
CA GLY A 145 -11.75 -10.07 19.70
C GLY A 145 -13.11 -9.74 20.32
N GLY A 146 -13.51 -8.47 20.32
CA GLY A 146 -14.76 -7.98 20.89
C GLY A 146 -15.74 -7.47 19.83
N SER A 147 -16.63 -6.55 20.25
CA SER A 147 -17.55 -5.84 19.37
C SER A 147 -16.83 -5.11 18.24
N GLN A 148 -17.59 -4.74 17.20
CA GLN A 148 -17.03 -4.07 16.03
C GLN A 148 -16.39 -2.74 16.40
N SER A 149 -15.25 -2.48 15.76
CA SER A 149 -14.46 -1.26 15.89
C SER A 149 -13.80 -0.97 14.54
N PHE A 150 -13.26 0.24 14.38
CA PHE A 150 -12.54 0.66 13.18
C PHE A 150 -11.21 1.33 13.50
N ASN A 151 -10.74 1.24 14.75
CA ASN A 151 -9.59 2.02 15.18
C ASN A 151 -8.31 1.61 14.43
N ALA A 152 -8.07 0.30 14.28
CA ALA A 152 -6.90 -0.19 13.58
C ALA A 152 -6.91 0.19 12.10
N VAL A 153 -8.02 -0.01 11.37
CA VAL A 153 -8.10 0.39 9.95
C VAL A 153 -8.03 1.90 9.77
N ASN A 154 -8.55 2.70 10.71
CA ASN A 154 -8.42 4.15 10.67
C ASN A 154 -6.95 4.58 10.81
N GLN A 155 -6.22 4.00 11.78
CA GLN A 155 -4.79 4.26 11.95
C GLN A 155 -3.99 3.83 10.71
N MET A 156 -4.28 2.65 10.15
CA MET A 156 -3.61 2.17 8.94
C MET A 156 -3.93 2.99 7.70
N ARG A 157 -5.14 3.58 7.58
CA ARG A 157 -5.50 4.49 6.47
C ARG A 157 -4.67 5.76 6.50
N ILE A 158 -4.46 6.30 7.70
CA ILE A 158 -3.54 7.40 7.91
C ILE A 158 -2.11 6.97 7.54
N LEU A 159 -1.62 5.80 7.95
CA LEU A 159 -0.30 5.29 7.52
C LEU A 159 -0.17 5.16 5.99
N GLY A 160 -1.18 4.60 5.31
CA GLY A 160 -1.20 4.46 3.85
C GLY A 160 -1.01 5.80 3.14
N ARG A 161 -1.65 6.86 3.65
CA ARG A 161 -1.46 8.24 3.15
C ARG A 161 -0.02 8.73 3.38
N TRP A 162 0.58 8.46 4.55
CA TRP A 162 1.98 8.83 4.82
C TRP A 162 2.96 8.13 3.87
N LEU A 163 2.70 6.86 3.56
CA LEU A 163 3.46 6.09 2.57
C LEU A 163 3.08 6.41 1.12
N ARG A 164 2.22 7.42 0.89
CA ARG A 164 1.78 7.88 -0.44
C ARG A 164 1.14 6.77 -1.29
N MET A 165 0.44 5.83 -0.64
CA MET A 165 -0.31 4.76 -1.28
C MET A 165 -1.74 5.19 -1.62
N LEU A 166 -2.29 4.61 -2.68
CA LEU A 166 -3.69 4.77 -3.07
C LEU A 166 -4.56 3.82 -2.25
N THR A 167 -4.95 4.27 -1.06
CA THR A 167 -5.79 3.46 -0.16
C THR A 167 -7.23 3.44 -0.67
N ILE A 168 -7.71 2.27 -1.09
CA ILE A 168 -9.06 2.11 -1.65
C ILE A 168 -10.14 2.49 -0.61
N PRO A 169 -11.32 2.95 -1.05
CA PRO A 169 -12.36 3.39 -0.12
C PRO A 169 -12.91 2.25 0.75
N ASN A 170 -13.12 1.06 0.18
CA ASN A 170 -13.68 -0.07 0.92
C ASN A 170 -12.66 -0.68 1.91
N GLN A 171 -13.16 -1.27 2.99
CA GLN A 171 -12.33 -1.89 4.03
C GLN A 171 -13.10 -2.97 4.80
N SER A 172 -12.38 -3.90 5.43
CA SER A 172 -12.96 -4.96 6.24
C SER A 172 -12.67 -4.77 7.74
N SER A 173 -13.69 -4.97 8.58
CA SER A 173 -13.54 -5.06 10.03
C SER A 173 -14.43 -6.17 10.57
N VAL A 174 -13.80 -7.27 11.00
CA VAL A 174 -14.48 -8.50 11.44
C VAL A 174 -14.53 -8.52 12.98
N PRO A 175 -15.70 -8.29 13.61
CA PRO A 175 -15.87 -8.38 15.05
C PRO A 175 -15.89 -9.82 15.51
N LYS A 176 -15.59 -10.04 16.81
CA LYS A 176 -15.63 -11.36 17.46
C LYS A 176 -15.07 -12.48 16.56
N ALA A 177 -13.90 -12.23 15.95
CA ALA A 177 -13.42 -13.02 14.82
C ALA A 177 -13.34 -14.53 15.11
N PHE A 178 -13.17 -14.93 16.36
CA PHE A 178 -13.21 -16.32 16.79
C PHE A 178 -14.53 -17.07 16.48
N LEU A 179 -15.64 -16.37 16.25
CA LEU A 179 -16.91 -16.96 15.83
C LEU A 179 -16.99 -17.14 14.30
N GLU A 180 -16.23 -16.36 13.54
CA GLU A 180 -16.29 -16.27 12.08
C GLU A 180 -15.37 -17.25 11.37
N PHE A 181 -14.50 -17.96 12.10
CA PHE A 181 -13.66 -19.03 11.56
C PHE A 181 -14.10 -20.39 12.09
N ASP A 182 -13.98 -21.42 11.26
CA ASP A 182 -14.18 -22.82 11.65
C ASP A 182 -12.89 -23.45 12.21
N ASP A 183 -13.00 -24.71 12.65
CA ASP A 183 -11.87 -25.46 13.23
C ASP A 183 -10.76 -25.74 12.20
N GLY A 184 -11.07 -25.66 10.91
CA GLY A 184 -10.10 -25.75 9.81
C GLY A 184 -9.40 -24.42 9.50
N GLY A 185 -9.71 -23.36 10.25
CA GLY A 185 -9.18 -22.02 10.02
C GLY A 185 -9.72 -21.35 8.77
N ARG A 186 -10.87 -21.79 8.24
CA ARG A 186 -11.57 -21.16 7.11
C ARG A 186 -12.63 -20.20 7.62
N MET A 187 -12.76 -19.06 6.95
CA MET A 187 -13.83 -18.11 7.29
C MET A 187 -15.18 -18.67 6.84
N LYS A 188 -16.17 -18.61 7.73
CA LYS A 188 -17.54 -19.07 7.48
C LYS A 188 -18.25 -18.09 6.53
N PRO A 189 -19.27 -18.55 5.77
CA PRO A 189 -20.14 -17.65 5.01
C PRO A 189 -20.85 -16.66 5.95
N SER A 190 -20.62 -15.37 5.74
CA SER A 190 -21.26 -14.30 6.48
C SER A 190 -21.15 -12.98 5.70
N ALA A 191 -21.90 -11.97 6.11
CA ALA A 191 -21.78 -10.61 5.54
C ALA A 191 -20.36 -10.04 5.70
N TYR A 192 -19.57 -10.54 6.66
CA TYR A 192 -18.17 -10.17 6.80
C TYR A 192 -17.31 -10.79 5.70
N TYR A 193 -17.59 -12.03 5.28
CA TYR A 193 -16.90 -12.65 4.15
C TYR A 193 -17.25 -11.95 2.84
N ASP A 194 -18.53 -11.63 2.61
CA ASP A 194 -18.97 -10.85 1.44
C ASP A 194 -18.21 -9.51 1.36
N ARG A 195 -18.05 -8.82 2.50
CA ARG A 195 -17.23 -7.61 2.55
C ARG A 195 -15.76 -7.85 2.19
N VAL A 196 -15.17 -8.97 2.59
CA VAL A 196 -13.79 -9.31 2.20
C VAL A 196 -13.70 -9.52 0.69
N VAL A 197 -14.70 -10.17 0.08
CA VAL A 197 -14.81 -10.31 -1.38
C VAL A 197 -14.84 -8.94 -2.04
N ASP A 198 -15.73 -8.03 -1.61
CA ASP A 198 -15.84 -6.68 -2.17
C ASP A 198 -14.50 -5.91 -2.10
N VAL A 199 -13.81 -5.99 -0.96
CA VAL A 199 -12.54 -5.26 -0.74
C VAL A 199 -11.44 -5.81 -1.63
N MET A 200 -11.34 -7.14 -1.81
CA MET A 200 -10.35 -7.74 -2.70
C MET A 200 -10.66 -7.48 -4.18
N GLU A 201 -11.94 -7.52 -4.56
CA GLU A 201 -12.39 -7.19 -5.91
C GLU A 201 -12.09 -5.72 -6.24
N GLU A 202 -12.39 -4.80 -5.33
CA GLU A 202 -12.09 -3.38 -5.48
C GLU A 202 -10.58 -3.12 -5.55
N LEU A 203 -9.78 -3.78 -4.69
CA LEU A 203 -8.32 -3.69 -4.77
C LEU A 203 -7.83 -4.05 -6.16
N MET A 204 -8.26 -5.19 -6.71
CA MET A 204 -7.87 -5.64 -8.04
C MET A 204 -8.22 -4.64 -9.13
N LYS A 205 -9.45 -4.10 -9.12
CA LYS A 205 -9.90 -3.08 -10.08
C LYS A 205 -9.01 -1.84 -10.02
N PHE A 206 -8.71 -1.33 -8.82
CA PHE A 206 -7.84 -0.17 -8.65
C PHE A 206 -6.39 -0.46 -9.05
N THR A 207 -5.83 -1.63 -8.69
CA THR A 207 -4.46 -1.99 -9.09
C THR A 207 -4.33 -2.05 -10.60
N LEU A 208 -5.28 -2.70 -11.29
CA LEU A 208 -5.31 -2.76 -12.75
C LEU A 208 -5.43 -1.37 -13.39
N LEU A 209 -6.22 -0.47 -12.77
CA LEU A 209 -6.42 0.89 -13.26
C LEU A 209 -5.18 1.77 -13.13
N THR A 210 -4.36 1.57 -12.08
CA THR A 210 -3.29 2.52 -11.73
C THR A 210 -1.87 2.01 -11.97
N ARG A 211 -1.64 0.69 -12.05
CA ARG A 211 -0.28 0.15 -12.16
C ARG A 211 0.46 0.59 -13.44
N GLY A 212 -0.27 0.73 -14.56
CA GLY A 212 0.30 1.11 -15.86
C GLY A 212 0.53 2.62 -16.07
N ASN A 213 0.13 3.47 -15.11
CA ASN A 213 0.23 4.92 -15.20
C ASN A 213 0.77 5.57 -13.92
N SER A 214 1.34 4.78 -12.99
CA SER A 214 1.83 5.25 -11.70
C SER A 214 2.84 6.39 -11.84
N ASP A 215 3.78 6.30 -12.78
CA ASP A 215 4.80 7.35 -13.03
C ASP A 215 4.16 8.70 -13.35
N TYR A 216 3.09 8.69 -14.14
CA TYR A 216 2.32 9.89 -14.45
C TYR A 216 1.54 10.41 -13.23
N LEU A 217 0.92 9.52 -12.45
CA LEU A 217 0.18 9.88 -11.23
C LEU A 217 1.08 10.50 -10.15
N VAL A 218 2.37 10.16 -10.14
CA VAL A 218 3.34 10.65 -9.13
C VAL A 218 4.24 11.77 -9.63
N ASP A 219 4.12 12.18 -10.90
CA ASP A 219 4.81 13.34 -11.47
C ASP A 219 4.21 14.66 -10.94
N ARG A 220 4.85 15.23 -9.92
CA ARG A 220 4.36 16.42 -9.20
C ARG A 220 5.05 17.68 -9.69
N TYR A 221 4.24 18.72 -9.90
CA TYR A 221 4.72 20.08 -10.20
C TYR A 221 5.82 20.56 -9.26
N SER A 222 5.67 20.36 -7.94
CA SER A 222 6.67 20.78 -6.96
C SER A 222 8.02 20.08 -7.13
N GLU A 223 8.01 18.80 -7.51
CA GLU A 223 9.23 18.00 -7.71
C GLU A 223 9.91 18.38 -9.05
N ARG A 224 9.12 18.71 -10.08
CA ARG A 224 9.64 19.30 -11.33
C ARG A 224 10.32 20.65 -11.10
N LYS A 225 9.74 21.50 -10.25
CA LYS A 225 10.30 22.79 -9.87
C LYS A 225 11.63 22.65 -9.14
N GLU A 226 11.68 21.80 -8.12
CA GLU A 226 12.90 21.51 -7.37
C GLU A 226 14.03 21.01 -8.30
N SER A 227 13.73 20.06 -9.19
CA SER A 227 14.69 19.51 -10.15
C SER A 227 15.27 20.58 -11.11
N ALA A 228 14.43 21.50 -11.60
CA ALA A 228 14.85 22.59 -12.47
C ALA A 228 15.77 23.58 -11.73
N GLU A 229 15.46 23.91 -10.48
CA GLU A 229 16.28 24.77 -9.63
C GLU A 229 17.65 24.14 -9.35
N GLU A 230 17.70 22.84 -9.03
CA GLU A 230 18.96 22.11 -8.82
C GLU A 230 19.83 22.05 -10.07
N LEU A 231 19.23 21.82 -11.25
CA LEU A 231 19.95 21.84 -12.52
C LEU A 231 20.57 23.22 -12.78
N SER A 232 19.80 24.30 -12.60
CA SER A 232 20.28 25.67 -12.77
C SER A 232 21.46 25.99 -11.84
N ARG A 233 21.38 25.60 -10.56
CA ARG A 233 22.50 25.77 -9.62
C ARG A 233 23.77 25.03 -10.07
N ARG A 234 23.66 23.80 -10.56
CA ARG A 234 24.82 23.02 -11.04
C ARG A 234 25.48 23.64 -12.26
N VAL A 235 24.71 24.10 -13.24
CA VAL A 235 25.24 24.75 -14.45
C VAL A 235 25.97 26.04 -14.08
N ASN A 236 25.43 26.83 -13.16
CA ASN A 236 26.05 28.08 -12.73
C ASN A 236 27.37 27.86 -11.97
N LEU A 237 27.50 26.78 -11.20
CA LEU A 237 28.73 26.41 -10.50
C LEU A 237 29.84 25.90 -11.42
N GLN A 238 29.51 25.33 -12.58
CA GLN A 238 30.50 24.86 -13.58
C GLN A 238 31.03 25.99 -14.48
N ASN A 239 30.35 27.13 -14.50
CA ASN A 239 30.72 28.33 -15.26
C ASN A 239 31.53 29.34 -14.42
N LEU A 240 31.88 28.98 -13.18
CA LEU A 240 32.76 29.71 -12.26
C LEU A 240 34.10 28.98 -12.15
#